data_AF-A0A7R9LV28-F1
#
_entry.id   AF-A0A7R9LV28-F1
#
_cell.length_a   1.000
_cell.length_b   1.000
_cell.length_c   1.000
_cell.angle_alpha   90.00
_cell.angle_beta   90.00
_cell.angle_gamma   90.00
#
_symmetry.space_group_name_H-M   'P 1'
#
loop_
_entity.id
_entity.type
_entity.pdbx_description
1 polymer ?
#
loop_
_entity_poly.entity_id
_entity_poly.type
_entity_poly.pdbx_seq_one_letter_code
_entity_poly.pdbx_strand_id
1 'polypeptide(L)'
;APESDNLCSSLAKISDCIYLNLFDEVILDSGETITSDGQKVIHKRTERRWLGSLKIPFSTLYLNSKIEGTFSLSTPLVLLGYEYDNKSYLLGSDTTTKDTSKQTYLTLFVTIDPSLQLPEPLVIKCDTIESESLELYAKKWQNKLKQEFPNRSIKTLAVNMEAKSVLVCRYLRPLKPPEDFLANFNVTNDIMARLARFVSLIPKVPDSVALPGVCDIWCACDQFLDM
;
A
#
# COMPACT_ATOMS: atom_id res chain seq x y z
N ALA A 1 15.44 26.62 15.99
CA ALA A 1 16.40 25.85 15.17
C ALA A 1 15.63 25.30 13.97
N PRO A 2 16.01 25.60 12.72
CA PRO A 2 15.19 25.31 11.54
C PRO A 2 15.50 23.96 10.85
N GLU A 3 16.35 23.11 11.43
CA GLU A 3 16.77 21.85 10.77
C GLU A 3 15.90 20.62 11.11
N SER A 4 15.10 20.66 12.18
CA SER A 4 14.24 19.53 12.58
C SER A 4 13.09 19.27 11.62
N ASP A 5 12.52 20.33 11.05
CA ASP A 5 11.27 20.25 10.29
C ASP A 5 11.51 19.69 8.87
N ASN A 6 12.74 19.83 8.37
CA ASN A 6 13.16 19.31 7.07
C ASN A 6 13.38 17.78 7.09
N LEU A 7 13.68 17.19 8.24
CA LEU A 7 13.90 15.74 8.38
C LEU A 7 12.58 14.96 8.30
N CYS A 8 11.53 15.40 9.01
CA CYS A 8 10.24 14.71 9.03
C CYS A 8 9.53 14.71 7.67
N SER A 9 9.57 15.85 6.97
CA SER A 9 9.00 15.98 5.62
C SER A 9 9.78 15.18 4.58
N SER A 10 11.08 14.94 4.79
CA SER A 10 11.91 14.10 3.92
C SER A 10 11.70 12.60 4.21
N LEU A 11 11.55 12.20 5.48
CA LEU A 11 11.25 10.82 5.89
C LEU A 11 9.92 10.32 5.31
N ALA A 12 8.91 11.19 5.23
CA ALA A 12 7.63 10.87 4.58
C ALA A 12 7.75 10.60 3.07
N LYS A 13 8.80 11.10 2.42
CA LYS A 13 9.05 10.94 0.97
C LYS A 13 9.92 9.72 0.65
N ILE A 14 10.42 9.00 1.65
CA ILE A 14 11.22 7.80 1.44
C ILE A 14 10.35 6.69 0.84
N SER A 15 10.74 6.22 -0.34
CA SER A 15 10.11 5.10 -1.04
C SER A 15 10.71 3.73 -0.68
N ASP A 16 11.61 3.69 0.31
CA ASP A 16 12.29 2.47 0.71
C ASP A 16 11.33 1.43 1.29
N CYS A 17 11.73 0.17 1.15
CA CYS A 17 10.95 -0.96 1.62
C CYS A 17 11.83 -1.85 2.50
N ILE A 18 11.23 -2.32 3.58
CA ILE A 18 11.78 -3.36 4.44
C ILE A 18 11.44 -4.70 3.79
N TYR A 19 12.48 -5.50 3.55
CA TYR A 19 12.34 -6.85 3.00
C TYR A 19 12.60 -7.87 4.08
N LEU A 20 11.63 -8.75 4.32
CA LEU A 20 11.77 -9.88 5.20
C LEU A 20 11.78 -11.14 4.34
N ASN A 21 12.90 -11.83 4.30
CA ASN A 21 13.07 -13.04 3.51
C ASN A 21 13.15 -14.25 4.43
N LEU A 22 12.28 -15.22 4.21
CA LEU A 22 12.26 -16.47 4.95
C LEU A 22 13.13 -17.50 4.22
N PHE A 23 14.09 -18.07 4.93
CA PHE A 23 14.93 -19.16 4.45
C PHE A 23 14.87 -20.35 5.40
N ASP A 24 14.92 -21.54 4.84
CA ASP A 24 15.21 -22.77 5.56
C ASP A 24 16.72 -23.05 5.47
N GLU A 25 17.36 -23.24 6.63
CA GLU A 25 18.80 -23.48 6.74
C GLU A 25 19.06 -24.98 6.89
N VAL A 26 19.67 -25.58 5.86
CA VAL A 26 19.94 -27.02 5.81
C VAL A 26 21.45 -27.24 5.81
N ILE A 27 21.94 -28.08 6.72
CA ILE A 27 23.35 -28.46 6.79
C ILE A 27 23.53 -29.78 6.05
N LEU A 28 24.31 -29.76 4.97
CA LEU A 28 24.67 -30.93 4.18
C LEU A 28 26.09 -31.37 4.51
N ASP A 29 26.26 -32.64 4.87
CA ASP A 29 27.57 -33.24 5.02
C ASP A 29 28.12 -33.59 3.63
N SER A 30 29.06 -32.78 3.13
CA SER A 30 29.76 -32.97 1.87
C SER A 30 30.90 -33.98 2.05
N GLY A 31 30.55 -35.23 2.38
CA GLY A 31 31.48 -36.35 2.42
C GLY A 31 32.61 -36.24 3.45
N GLU A 32 33.32 -37.37 3.61
CA GLU A 32 34.45 -37.50 4.52
C GLU A 32 35.72 -37.63 3.69
N THR A 33 36.65 -36.69 3.84
CA THR A 33 37.98 -36.80 3.24
C THR A 33 38.99 -37.14 4.31
N ILE A 34 39.70 -38.25 4.11
CA ILE A 34 40.83 -38.64 4.96
C ILE A 34 42.06 -37.90 4.43
N THR A 35 42.66 -37.03 5.26
CA THR A 35 43.93 -36.38 4.90
C THR A 35 45.07 -37.39 4.92
N SER A 36 46.19 -37.08 4.27
CA SER A 36 47.39 -37.95 4.23
C SER A 36 47.91 -38.37 5.61
N ASP A 37 47.57 -37.61 6.66
CA ASP A 37 47.98 -37.83 8.05
C ASP A 37 46.95 -38.67 8.86
N GLY A 38 45.97 -39.30 8.19
CA GLY A 38 44.98 -40.18 8.81
C GLY A 38 43.88 -39.45 9.59
N GLN A 39 43.81 -38.12 9.50
CA GLN A 39 42.77 -37.34 10.14
C GLN A 39 41.52 -37.27 9.26
N LYS A 40 40.37 -37.52 9.89
CA LYS A 40 39.07 -37.50 9.24
C LYS A 40 38.51 -36.08 9.23
N VAL A 41 38.51 -35.43 8.08
CA VAL A 41 37.93 -34.08 7.92
C VAL A 41 36.52 -34.23 7.36
N ILE A 42 35.53 -33.78 8.13
CA ILE A 42 34.12 -33.74 7.73
C ILE A 42 33.85 -32.35 7.15
N HIS A 43 33.55 -32.29 5.86
CA HIS A 43 33.16 -31.03 5.22
C HIS A 43 31.65 -30.84 5.37
N LYS A 44 31.24 -29.87 6.19
CA LYS A 44 29.82 -29.46 6.29
C LYS A 44 29.58 -28.23 5.43
N ARG A 45 28.53 -28.27 4.61
CA ARG A 45 28.07 -27.14 3.79
C ARG A 45 26.69 -26.71 4.26
N THR A 46 26.58 -25.45 4.66
CA THR A 46 25.28 -24.84 4.97
C THR A 46 24.64 -24.29 3.70
N GLU A 47 23.39 -24.68 3.42
CA GLU A 47 22.56 -24.15 2.35
C GLU A 47 21.36 -23.38 2.92
N ARG A 48 20.96 -22.30 2.25
CA ARG A 48 19.78 -21.50 2.59
C ARG A 48 18.76 -21.58 1.46
N ARG A 49 17.66 -22.29 1.69
CA ARG A 49 16.56 -22.46 0.73
C ARG A 49 15.52 -21.38 0.95
N TRP A 50 15.26 -20.56 -0.06
CA TRP A 50 14.29 -19.48 0.07
C TRP A 50 12.85 -20.01 0.04
N LEU A 51 12.04 -19.63 1.03
CA LEU A 51 10.66 -20.07 1.18
C LEU A 51 9.64 -18.99 0.81
N GLY A 52 10.01 -17.71 0.97
CA GLY A 52 9.14 -16.60 0.63
C GLY A 52 9.68 -15.26 1.10
N SER A 53 9.01 -14.19 0.68
CA SER A 53 9.35 -12.82 1.04
C SER A 53 8.13 -12.01 1.48
N LEU A 54 8.35 -11.04 2.35
CA LEU A 54 7.39 -10.01 2.72
C LEU A 54 8.03 -8.65 2.50
N LYS A 55 7.28 -7.76 1.83
CA LYS A 55 7.70 -6.40 1.53
C LYS A 55 6.82 -5.43 2.30
N ILE A 56 7.42 -4.65 3.19
CA ILE A 56 6.73 -3.63 3.99
C ILE A 56 7.32 -2.27 3.62
N PRO A 57 6.53 -1.35 2.99
CA PRO A 57 6.99 0.01 2.74
C PRO A 57 7.36 0.71 4.05
N PHE A 58 8.51 1.40 4.09
CA PHE A 58 8.95 2.12 5.29
C PHE A 58 7.93 3.18 5.70
N SER A 59 7.30 3.84 4.73
CA SER A 59 6.22 4.82 4.98
C SER A 59 5.07 4.26 5.82
N THR A 60 4.71 2.98 5.64
CA THR A 60 3.68 2.32 6.45
C THR A 60 4.11 2.18 7.91
N LEU A 61 5.38 1.82 8.15
CA LEU A 61 5.92 1.69 9.50
C LEU A 61 6.11 3.06 10.16
N TYR A 62 6.57 4.05 9.39
CA TYR A 62 6.76 5.43 9.85
C TYR A 62 5.44 6.09 10.25
N LEU A 63 4.39 5.97 9.43
CA LEU A 63 3.08 6.60 9.71
C LEU A 63 2.31 5.93 10.85
N ASN A 64 2.43 4.61 11.01
CA ASN A 64 1.68 3.86 12.03
C ASN A 64 2.46 3.65 13.34
N SER A 65 3.77 3.96 13.36
CA SER A 65 4.75 3.73 14.44
C SER A 65 4.96 2.26 14.84
N LYS A 66 3.95 1.41 14.65
CA LYS A 66 3.94 -0.02 14.93
C LYS A 66 3.15 -0.76 13.85
N ILE A 67 3.60 -1.95 13.54
CA ILE A 67 2.90 -2.91 12.68
C ILE A 67 2.82 -4.22 13.46
N GLU A 68 1.61 -4.67 13.72
CA GLU A 68 1.33 -5.91 14.43
C GLU A 68 0.27 -6.68 13.66
N GLY A 69 0.54 -7.94 13.35
CA GLY A 69 -0.42 -8.77 12.63
C GLY A 69 0.17 -10.03 12.02
N THR A 70 -0.70 -10.77 11.35
CA THR A 70 -0.34 -11.96 10.57
C THR A 70 -0.35 -11.60 9.09
N PHE A 71 0.80 -11.75 8.43
CA PHE A 71 1.00 -11.36 7.05
C PHE A 71 1.22 -12.60 6.18
N SER A 72 0.60 -12.64 5.01
CA SER A 72 0.90 -13.66 4.01
C SER A 72 2.22 -13.36 3.31
N LEU A 73 3.06 -14.39 3.17
CA LEU A 73 4.32 -14.29 2.43
C LEU A 73 4.06 -14.46 0.93
N SER A 74 4.84 -13.74 0.13
CA SER A 74 4.99 -14.02 -1.29
C SER A 74 5.92 -15.22 -1.44
N THR A 75 5.32 -16.40 -1.61
CA THR A 75 6.01 -17.67 -1.83
C THR A 75 6.08 -17.98 -3.33
N PRO A 76 7.07 -18.77 -3.79
CA PRO A 76 7.11 -19.22 -5.17
C PRO A 76 5.96 -20.19 -5.46
N LEU A 77 5.55 -20.30 -6.73
CA LEU A 77 4.44 -21.16 -7.15
C LEU A 77 4.66 -22.64 -6.82
N VAL A 78 5.93 -23.08 -6.77
CA VAL A 78 6.32 -24.46 -6.45
C VAL A 78 7.45 -24.43 -5.44
N LEU A 79 7.23 -25.03 -4.27
CA LEU A 79 8.25 -25.27 -3.24
C LEU A 79 8.67 -26.74 -3.28
N LEU A 80 9.79 -27.04 -3.91
CA LEU A 80 10.28 -28.42 -4.04
C LEU A 80 10.71 -28.97 -2.67
N GLY A 81 10.08 -30.07 -2.25
CA GLY A 81 10.38 -30.73 -0.97
C GLY A 81 9.67 -30.14 0.25
N TYR A 82 8.73 -29.20 0.05
CA TYR A 82 7.89 -28.65 1.11
C TYR A 82 6.42 -28.87 0.80
N GLU A 83 5.66 -29.27 1.80
CA GLU A 83 4.21 -29.44 1.71
C GLU A 83 3.53 -28.53 2.73
N TYR A 84 2.37 -28.01 2.37
CA TYR A 84 1.55 -27.23 3.29
C TYR A 84 0.84 -28.19 4.24
N ASP A 85 0.89 -27.90 5.54
CA ASP A 85 0.12 -28.66 6.53
C ASP A 85 -1.38 -28.42 6.31
N ASN A 86 -2.17 -29.50 6.30
CA ASN A 86 -3.63 -29.45 6.12
C ASN A 86 -4.37 -28.98 7.39
N LYS A 87 -3.64 -28.54 8.41
CA LYS A 87 -4.13 -28.15 9.73
C LYS A 87 -4.40 -26.64 9.83
N SER A 88 -5.29 -26.11 8.98
CA SER A 88 -5.65 -24.69 8.95
C SER A 88 -6.58 -24.23 10.09
N TYR A 89 -6.54 -24.85 11.27
CA TYR A 89 -7.55 -24.66 12.33
C TYR A 89 -7.27 -23.50 13.31
N LEU A 90 -6.14 -22.81 13.19
CA LEU A 90 -5.71 -21.81 14.19
C LEU A 90 -5.95 -20.35 13.78
N LEU A 91 -6.39 -20.09 12.55
CA LEU A 91 -6.86 -18.77 12.13
C LEU A 91 -8.39 -18.81 12.02
N GLY A 92 -9.07 -18.34 13.06
CA GLY A 92 -10.52 -18.44 13.23
C GLY A 92 -11.32 -17.80 12.09
N SER A 93 -11.58 -18.56 11.03
CA SER A 93 -12.55 -18.24 9.99
C SER A 93 -13.56 -19.36 9.92
N ASP A 94 -14.75 -19.10 10.45
CA ASP A 94 -15.98 -19.79 10.07
C ASP A 94 -16.22 -19.61 8.56
N THR A 95 -16.98 -20.53 7.96
CA THR A 95 -17.53 -20.53 6.58
C THR A 95 -16.77 -21.27 5.46
N THR A 96 -17.09 -22.56 5.31
CA THR A 96 -17.62 -23.21 4.08
C THR A 96 -17.24 -22.67 2.68
N THR A 97 -15.97 -22.41 2.38
CA THR A 97 -15.47 -22.31 1.00
C THR A 97 -14.18 -23.13 0.84
N LYS A 98 -14.26 -24.18 0.03
CA LYS A 98 -13.19 -25.18 -0.22
C LYS A 98 -12.11 -24.68 -1.18
N ASP A 99 -11.67 -23.44 -1.04
CA ASP A 99 -10.50 -22.91 -1.74
C ASP A 99 -9.64 -22.15 -0.74
N THR A 100 -9.15 -22.86 0.28
CA THR A 100 -8.09 -22.32 1.15
C THR A 100 -6.82 -22.27 0.29
N SER A 101 -6.54 -21.12 -0.31
CA SER A 101 -5.28 -20.89 -1.00
C SER A 101 -4.14 -21.25 -0.05
N LYS A 102 -3.37 -22.28 -0.39
CA LYS A 102 -2.22 -22.74 0.39
C LYS A 102 -1.20 -21.59 0.47
N GLN A 103 -1.14 -20.90 1.59
CA GLN A 103 -0.32 -19.71 1.77
C GLN A 103 0.47 -19.81 3.08
N THR A 104 1.70 -19.36 3.05
CA THR A 104 2.55 -19.27 4.26
C THR A 104 2.29 -17.95 4.94
N TYR A 105 2.07 -17.98 6.25
CA TYR A 105 1.82 -16.80 7.07
C TYR A 105 2.97 -16.56 8.04
N LEU A 106 3.23 -15.29 8.34
CA LEU A 106 4.23 -14.84 9.30
C LEU A 106 3.60 -13.82 10.24
N THR A 107 3.59 -14.14 11.54
CA THR A 107 3.13 -13.22 12.58
C THR A 107 4.27 -12.33 13.01
N LEU A 108 4.08 -11.01 12.92
CA LEU A 108 5.14 -10.03 13.16
C LEU A 108 4.66 -8.92 14.08
N PHE A 109 5.61 -8.43 14.88
CA PHE A 109 5.53 -7.18 15.59
C PHE A 109 6.76 -6.34 15.21
N VAL A 110 6.53 -5.20 14.54
CA VAL A 110 7.59 -4.33 14.01
C VAL A 110 7.36 -2.92 14.53
N THR A 111 8.41 -2.31 15.10
CA THR A 111 8.39 -0.95 15.66
C THR A 111 9.67 -0.20 15.31
N ILE A 112 9.61 1.13 15.31
CA ILE A 112 10.79 2.00 15.14
C ILE A 112 11.21 2.53 16.53
N ASP A 113 12.48 2.38 16.88
CA ASP A 113 13.07 2.89 18.12
C ASP A 113 14.33 3.72 17.79
N PRO A 114 14.40 5.03 18.13
CA PRO A 114 13.37 5.83 18.82
C PRO A 114 12.18 6.18 17.90
N SER A 115 11.01 6.44 18.49
CA SER A 115 9.83 6.87 17.72
C SER A 115 10.12 8.16 16.96
N LEU A 116 9.96 8.13 15.64
CA LEU A 116 10.15 9.29 14.79
C LEU A 116 8.94 10.23 14.88
N GLN A 117 9.18 11.54 14.81
CA GLN A 117 8.11 12.52 14.77
C GLN A 117 7.34 12.39 13.45
N LEU A 118 6.01 12.32 13.54
CA LEU A 118 5.14 12.34 12.37
C LEU A 118 5.11 13.76 11.79
N PRO A 119 5.05 13.91 10.46
CA PRO A 119 4.90 15.23 9.86
C PRO A 119 3.58 15.87 10.31
N GLU A 120 3.63 17.13 10.73
CA GLU A 120 2.41 17.89 11.00
C GLU A 120 1.58 17.99 9.71
N PRO A 121 0.25 17.75 9.77
CA PRO A 121 -0.59 17.95 8.60
C PRO A 121 -0.56 19.42 8.23
N LEU A 122 0.00 19.73 7.05
CA LEU A 122 -0.01 21.09 6.53
C LEU A 122 -1.46 21.51 6.29
N VAL A 123 -1.98 22.38 7.16
CA VAL A 123 -3.27 23.02 6.95
C VAL A 123 -3.07 24.16 5.95
N ILE A 124 -3.08 23.83 4.66
CA ILE A 124 -3.01 24.82 3.60
C ILE A 124 -4.35 25.56 3.60
N LYS A 125 -4.33 26.83 4.00
CA LYS A 125 -5.47 27.73 3.84
C LYS A 125 -5.48 28.20 2.39
N CYS A 126 -6.29 27.55 1.58
CA CYS A 126 -6.55 27.96 0.20
C CYS A 126 -7.83 28.79 0.14
N ASP A 127 -7.84 29.81 -0.73
CA ASP A 127 -9.04 30.59 -1.01
C ASP A 127 -10.13 29.69 -1.63
N THR A 128 -11.38 29.87 -1.21
CA THR A 128 -12.50 29.04 -1.68
C THR A 128 -13.15 29.65 -2.92
N ILE A 129 -13.49 28.84 -3.92
CA ILE A 129 -14.31 29.29 -5.07
C ILE A 129 -15.81 29.33 -4.72
N GLU A 130 -16.21 28.57 -3.71
CA GLU A 130 -17.59 28.43 -3.28
C GLU A 130 -18.09 29.68 -2.54
N SER A 131 -19.40 29.84 -2.46
CA SER A 131 -19.99 30.96 -1.71
C SER A 131 -19.71 30.84 -0.22
N GLU A 132 -19.58 31.99 0.46
CA GLU A 132 -19.33 32.05 1.90
C GLU A 132 -20.36 31.24 2.72
N SER A 133 -21.63 31.27 2.30
CA SER A 133 -22.71 30.47 2.90
C SER A 133 -22.47 28.96 2.82
N LEU A 134 -21.99 28.46 1.68
CA LEU A 134 -21.70 27.05 1.47
C LEU A 134 -20.45 26.63 2.22
N GLU A 135 -19.41 27.47 2.24
CA GLU A 135 -18.20 27.21 3.01
C GLU A 135 -18.49 27.08 4.50
N LEU A 136 -19.28 28.01 5.05
CA LEU A 136 -19.68 28.00 6.44
C LEU A 136 -20.52 26.76 6.78
N TYR A 137 -21.45 26.39 5.89
CA TYR A 137 -22.23 25.17 6.05
C TYR A 137 -21.35 23.91 6.03
N ALA A 138 -20.42 23.81 5.08
CA ALA A 138 -19.50 22.69 4.95
C ALA A 138 -18.61 22.54 6.19
N LYS A 139 -18.07 23.64 6.73
CA LYS A 139 -17.30 23.65 7.97
C LYS A 139 -18.13 23.20 9.17
N LYS A 140 -19.35 23.73 9.33
CA LYS A 140 -20.28 23.31 10.41
C LYS A 140 -20.63 21.83 10.31
N TRP A 141 -20.93 21.35 9.12
CA TRP A 141 -21.28 19.95 8.86
C TRP A 141 -20.10 19.02 9.13
N GLN A 142 -18.90 19.37 8.67
CA GLN A 142 -17.68 18.60 8.94
C GLN A 142 -17.38 18.51 10.44
N ASN A 143 -17.50 19.61 11.17
CA ASN A 143 -17.26 19.63 12.62
C ASN A 143 -18.28 18.78 13.38
N LYS A 144 -19.55 18.84 12.99
CA LYS A 144 -20.61 17.99 13.57
C LYS A 144 -20.28 16.50 13.39
N LEU A 145 -19.92 16.09 12.17
CA LEU A 145 -19.60 14.69 11.89
C LEU A 145 -18.30 14.22 12.54
N LYS A 146 -17.29 15.08 12.69
CA LYS A 146 -16.06 14.75 13.43
C LYS A 146 -16.33 14.49 14.90
N GLN A 147 -17.28 15.20 15.51
CA GLN A 147 -17.70 14.95 16.88
C GLN A 147 -18.47 13.62 17.01
N GLU A 148 -19.33 13.32 16.04
CA GLU A 148 -20.13 12.08 16.02
C GLU A 148 -19.30 10.85 15.66
N PHE A 149 -18.31 10.99 14.78
CA PHE A 149 -17.46 9.92 14.26
C PHE A 149 -15.98 10.29 14.28
N PRO A 150 -15.32 10.35 15.46
CA PRO A 150 -13.94 10.81 15.60
C PRO A 150 -12.91 9.93 14.85
N ASN A 151 -13.21 8.65 14.67
CA ASN A 151 -12.32 7.71 13.99
C ASN A 151 -12.46 7.71 12.45
N ARG A 152 -13.36 8.54 11.89
CA ARG A 152 -13.58 8.60 10.43
C ARG A 152 -12.87 9.81 9.82
N SER A 153 -12.17 9.61 8.71
CA SER A 153 -11.65 10.72 7.90
C SER A 153 -12.81 11.39 7.15
N ILE A 154 -13.11 12.64 7.51
CA ILE A 154 -14.21 13.42 6.92
C ILE A 154 -13.62 14.66 6.23
N LYS A 155 -13.72 14.69 4.90
CA LYS A 155 -13.26 15.77 4.02
C LYS A 155 -14.45 16.33 3.24
N THR A 156 -14.68 17.64 3.34
CA THR A 156 -15.75 18.37 2.61
C THR A 156 -15.21 19.18 1.45
N LEU A 157 -14.00 19.71 1.61
CA LEU A 157 -13.31 20.56 0.64
C LEU A 157 -12.03 19.85 0.17
N ALA A 158 -11.75 19.97 -1.12
CA ALA A 158 -10.51 19.54 -1.75
C ALA A 158 -9.85 20.74 -2.44
N VAL A 159 -8.52 20.70 -2.56
CA VAL A 159 -7.76 21.73 -3.27
C VAL A 159 -7.69 21.35 -4.74
N ASN A 160 -8.01 22.27 -5.64
CA ASN A 160 -7.88 22.08 -7.08
C ASN A 160 -6.48 22.45 -7.58
N MET A 161 -6.22 22.24 -8.88
CA MET A 161 -4.94 22.61 -9.52
C MET A 161 -4.60 24.11 -9.45
N GLU A 162 -5.58 24.98 -9.20
CA GLU A 162 -5.39 26.43 -9.03
C GLU A 162 -5.11 26.84 -7.57
N ALA A 163 -4.85 25.87 -6.68
CA ALA A 163 -4.68 26.08 -5.24
C ALA A 163 -5.90 26.77 -4.58
N LYS A 164 -7.11 26.42 -5.02
CA LYS A 164 -8.38 26.89 -4.45
C LYS A 164 -9.17 25.74 -3.84
N SER A 165 -9.87 26.04 -2.74
CA SER A 165 -10.76 25.10 -2.06
C SER A 165 -12.09 24.96 -2.81
N VAL A 166 -12.47 23.73 -3.16
CA VAL A 166 -13.70 23.37 -3.87
C VAL A 166 -14.41 22.24 -3.13
N LEU A 167 -15.75 22.22 -3.15
CA LEU A 167 -16.51 21.13 -2.55
C LEU A 167 -16.22 19.80 -3.24
N VAL A 168 -15.95 18.75 -2.44
CA VAL A 168 -15.69 17.38 -2.93
C VAL A 168 -16.81 16.88 -3.83
N CYS A 169 -18.07 17.22 -3.52
CA CYS A 169 -19.22 16.80 -4.32
C CYS A 169 -19.24 17.40 -5.74
N ARG A 170 -18.44 18.42 -6.06
CA ARG A 170 -18.31 18.93 -7.44
C ARG A 170 -17.61 17.93 -8.37
N TYR A 171 -16.71 17.11 -7.82
CA TYR A 171 -15.97 16.06 -8.54
C TYR A 171 -16.74 14.74 -8.66
N LEU A 172 -17.81 14.57 -7.89
CA LEU A 172 -18.63 13.36 -7.90
C LEU A 172 -19.76 13.51 -8.92
N ARG A 173 -19.49 13.15 -10.18
CA ARG A 173 -20.48 13.16 -11.26
C ARG A 173 -20.40 11.89 -12.10
N PRO A 174 -21.55 11.34 -12.55
CA PRO A 174 -21.55 10.26 -13.53
C PRO A 174 -20.85 10.70 -14.81
N LEU A 175 -19.89 9.90 -15.27
CA LEU A 175 -19.20 10.07 -16.55
C LEU A 175 -19.68 9.00 -17.53
N LYS A 176 -20.08 9.42 -18.73
CA LYS A 176 -20.45 8.49 -19.81
C LYS A 176 -19.15 7.89 -20.38
N PRO A 177 -19.05 6.56 -20.56
CA PRO A 177 -17.91 5.97 -21.24
C PRO A 177 -17.86 6.42 -22.72
N PRO A 178 -16.68 6.56 -23.33
CA PRO A 178 -16.57 6.99 -24.73
C PRO A 178 -17.25 5.99 -25.67
N GLU A 179 -17.97 6.50 -26.66
CA GLU A 179 -18.85 5.70 -27.52
C GLU A 179 -18.09 4.67 -28.36
N ASP A 180 -16.84 4.97 -28.74
CA ASP A 180 -15.95 4.07 -29.46
C ASP A 180 -15.61 2.78 -28.70
N PHE A 181 -15.72 2.81 -27.36
CA PHE A 181 -15.54 1.63 -26.52
C PHE A 181 -16.82 0.79 -26.38
N LEU A 182 -17.98 1.38 -26.66
CA LEU A 182 -19.29 0.71 -26.65
C LEU A 182 -19.64 0.13 -28.03
N ALA A 183 -19.12 0.71 -29.11
CA ALA A 183 -19.39 0.27 -30.46
C ALA A 183 -18.87 -1.15 -30.73
N ASN A 184 -19.62 -1.90 -31.55
CA ASN A 184 -19.27 -3.22 -32.12
C ASN A 184 -19.29 -4.44 -31.18
N PHE A 185 -19.74 -4.29 -29.93
CA PHE A 185 -19.89 -5.42 -29.01
C PHE A 185 -21.36 -5.63 -28.63
N ASN A 186 -21.87 -6.85 -28.84
CA ASN A 186 -23.22 -7.25 -28.41
C ASN A 186 -23.23 -7.85 -27.00
N VAL A 187 -22.07 -8.23 -26.47
CA VAL A 187 -21.91 -8.90 -25.18
C VAL A 187 -21.41 -7.91 -24.13
N THR A 188 -22.17 -7.75 -23.05
CA THR A 188 -21.86 -6.84 -21.93
C THR A 188 -20.50 -7.12 -21.28
N ASN A 189 -20.10 -8.38 -21.17
CA ASN A 189 -18.82 -8.76 -20.55
C ASN A 189 -17.60 -8.25 -21.35
N ASP A 190 -17.66 -8.30 -22.68
CA ASP A 190 -16.56 -7.83 -23.53
C ASP A 190 -16.42 -6.31 -23.46
N ILE A 191 -17.54 -5.59 -23.40
CA ILE A 191 -17.57 -4.13 -23.17
C ILE A 191 -16.91 -3.81 -21.83
N MET A 192 -17.29 -4.53 -20.76
CA MET A 192 -16.73 -4.31 -19.43
C MET A 192 -15.22 -4.60 -19.38
N ALA A 193 -14.77 -5.70 -20.00
CA ALA A 193 -13.36 -6.04 -20.09
C ALA A 193 -12.56 -4.97 -20.85
N ARG A 194 -13.14 -4.41 -21.91
CA ARG A 194 -12.51 -3.34 -22.71
C ARG A 194 -12.43 -2.03 -21.94
N LEU A 195 -13.50 -1.64 -21.24
CA LEU A 195 -13.50 -0.46 -20.37
C LEU A 195 -12.51 -0.60 -19.21
N ALA A 196 -12.46 -1.78 -18.58
CA ALA A 196 -11.47 -2.07 -17.55
C ALA A 196 -10.04 -1.97 -18.08
N ARG A 197 -9.78 -2.49 -19.30
CA ARG A 197 -8.49 -2.33 -19.97
C ARG A 197 -8.17 -0.87 -20.24
N PHE A 198 -9.12 -0.07 -20.72
CA PHE A 198 -8.92 1.36 -20.95
C PHE A 198 -8.53 2.07 -19.64
N VAL A 199 -9.25 1.84 -18.55
CA VAL A 199 -8.92 2.42 -17.23
C VAL A 199 -7.55 1.96 -16.73
N SER A 200 -7.17 0.70 -17.00
CA SER A 200 -5.85 0.18 -16.62
C SER A 200 -4.67 0.83 -17.36
N LEU A 201 -4.94 1.47 -18.50
CA LEU A 201 -3.93 2.19 -19.29
C LEU A 201 -3.76 3.65 -18.84
N ILE A 202 -4.66 4.15 -17.98
CA ILE A 202 -4.53 5.50 -17.43
C ILE A 202 -3.26 5.52 -16.54
N PRO A 203 -2.30 6.42 -16.80
CA PRO A 203 -1.07 6.47 -16.04
C PRO A 203 -1.36 6.79 -14.58
N LYS A 204 -0.64 6.15 -13.66
CA LYS A 204 -0.71 6.47 -12.24
C LYS A 204 0.47 7.37 -11.88
N VAL A 205 0.18 8.63 -11.62
CA VAL A 205 1.17 9.60 -11.12
C VAL A 205 0.89 9.87 -9.65
N PRO A 206 1.85 9.64 -8.74
CA PRO A 206 1.67 10.01 -7.35
C PRO A 206 1.68 11.54 -7.21
N ASP A 207 0.80 12.09 -6.37
CA ASP A 207 0.69 13.54 -6.13
C ASP A 207 2.02 14.17 -5.73
N SER A 208 2.88 13.42 -5.03
CA SER A 208 4.22 13.84 -4.63
C SER A 208 5.16 14.15 -5.80
N VAL A 209 4.92 13.53 -6.97
CA VAL A 209 5.70 13.74 -8.20
C VAL A 209 5.03 14.81 -9.08
N ALA A 210 3.69 14.84 -9.11
CA ALA A 210 2.96 15.85 -9.87
C ALA A 210 3.14 17.26 -9.27
N LEU A 211 3.03 17.40 -7.95
CA LEU A 211 3.10 18.68 -7.24
C LEU A 211 3.82 18.51 -5.88
N PRO A 212 5.10 18.91 -5.76
CA PRO A 212 5.89 18.68 -4.56
C PRO A 212 5.41 19.58 -3.41
N GLY A 213 4.66 19.02 -2.46
CA GLY A 213 4.20 19.78 -1.29
C GLY A 213 2.96 19.25 -0.55
N VAL A 214 2.88 17.94 -0.31
CA VAL A 214 1.98 17.32 0.70
C VAL A 214 0.50 17.77 0.66
N CYS A 215 -0.06 18.05 -0.52
CA CYS A 215 -1.47 18.33 -0.67
C CYS A 215 -2.12 17.29 -1.58
N ASP A 216 -3.22 16.69 -1.12
CA ASP A 216 -4.12 15.85 -1.91
C ASP A 216 -4.94 16.76 -2.82
N ILE A 217 -4.50 16.84 -4.08
CA ILE A 217 -5.02 17.74 -5.12
C ILE A 217 -5.99 16.97 -6.00
N TRP A 218 -7.17 17.53 -6.18
CA TRP A 218 -8.23 16.90 -6.95
C TRP A 218 -8.32 17.55 -8.32
N CYS A 219 -8.13 16.75 -9.36
CA CYS A 219 -8.19 17.17 -10.76
C CYS A 219 -9.47 16.63 -11.41
N ALA A 220 -9.98 17.37 -12.40
CA ALA A 220 -10.95 16.83 -13.33
C ALA A 220 -10.29 15.87 -14.34
N CYS A 221 -11.08 15.01 -14.99
CA CYS A 221 -10.55 13.98 -15.89
C CYS A 221 -9.80 14.55 -17.10
N ASP A 222 -10.26 15.67 -17.64
CA ASP A 222 -9.59 16.41 -18.71
C ASP A 222 -8.22 16.93 -18.26
N GLN A 223 -8.19 17.62 -17.12
CA GLN A 223 -6.95 18.13 -16.53
C GLN A 223 -5.94 17.01 -16.25
N PHE A 224 -6.42 15.85 -15.79
CA PHE A 224 -5.56 14.71 -15.50
C PHE A 224 -4.96 14.07 -16.76
N LEU A 225 -5.72 13.99 -17.84
CA LEU A 225 -5.25 13.39 -19.09
C LEU A 225 -4.27 14.30 -19.85
N ASP A 226 -4.30 15.61 -19.59
CA ASP A 226 -3.39 16.61 -20.16
C ASP A 226 -2.06 16.74 -19.39
N MET A 227 -1.92 16.13 -18.21
CA MET A 227 -0.69 16.10 -17.40
C MET A 227 0.30 15.03 -17.87
#